data_AF-A0A023HBN4-F1
#
_entry.id   AF-A0A023HBN4-F1
#
_cell.length_a   1.000
_cell.length_b   1.000
_cell.length_c   1.000
_cell.angle_alpha   90.00
_cell.angle_beta   90.00
_cell.angle_gamma   90.00
#
_symmetry.space_group_name_H-M   'P 1'
#
loop_
_entity.id
_entity.type
_entity.pdbx_description
1 polymer ?
#
loop_
_entity_poly.entity_id
_entity_poly.type
_entity_poly.pdbx_seq_one_letter_code
_entity_poly.pdbx_strand_id
1 'polypeptide(L)'
;MNKGYHKKRHHQLLKYSENLRKQGKFIEKESPESDWELLTYSAMVYSQLNWDIKDQYLEIFKKFLLNRITSARFCELLQEKRELNNKLADKLQYDIIHEKATNFTDFLGDVSISYEVCDRNPASCRSPGDISESELRNEIEEVYLKIQKLLEE
;
A
#
# COMPACT_ATOMS: atom_id res chain seq x y z
N MET A 1 6.04 -19.42 8.23
CA MET A 1 6.89 -19.86 7.09
C MET A 1 6.92 -18.73 6.08
N ASN A 2 8.06 -18.07 5.88
CA ASN A 2 8.22 -17.08 4.81
C ASN A 2 8.48 -17.86 3.51
N LYS A 3 7.42 -18.30 2.83
CA LYS A 3 7.54 -18.91 1.50
C LYS A 3 7.84 -17.76 0.56
N GLY A 4 9.04 -17.73 -0.02
CA GLY A 4 9.41 -16.75 -1.04
C GLY A 4 8.38 -16.71 -2.17
N TYR A 5 8.31 -15.59 -2.90
CA TYR A 5 7.36 -15.42 -3.97
C TYR A 5 7.59 -16.45 -5.10
N HIS A 6 6.55 -17.20 -5.48
CA HIS A 6 6.62 -18.24 -6.50
C HIS A 6 5.67 -17.92 -7.68
N LYS A 7 6.18 -17.21 -8.70
CA LYS A 7 5.41 -16.76 -9.87
C LYS A 7 4.48 -17.82 -10.47
N LYS A 8 5.00 -19.03 -10.74
CA LYS A 8 4.22 -20.12 -11.35
C LYS A 8 3.05 -20.56 -10.47
N ARG A 9 3.27 -20.64 -9.15
CA ARG A 9 2.25 -21.02 -8.17
C ARG A 9 1.20 -19.91 -8.01
N HIS A 10 1.63 -18.65 -7.92
CA HIS A 10 0.74 -17.49 -7.93
C HIS A 10 -0.20 -17.51 -9.16
N HIS A 11 0.36 -17.72 -10.35
CA HIS A 11 -0.43 -17.81 -11.58
C HIS A 11 -1.44 -18.97 -11.58
N GLN A 12 -1.07 -20.13 -11.05
CA GLN A 12 -1.98 -21.26 -10.90
C GLN A 12 -3.14 -20.94 -9.95
N LEU A 13 -2.86 -20.27 -8.83
CA LEU A 13 -3.87 -19.87 -7.85
C LEU A 13 -4.84 -18.81 -8.43
N LEU A 14 -4.34 -17.83 -9.18
CA LEU A 14 -5.18 -16.86 -9.90
C LEU A 14 -6.15 -17.57 -10.85
N LYS A 15 -5.64 -18.47 -11.70
CA LYS A 15 -6.49 -19.26 -12.61
C LYS A 15 -7.51 -20.13 -11.87
N TYR A 16 -7.11 -20.74 -10.76
CA TYR A 16 -8.01 -21.55 -9.94
C TYR A 16 -9.15 -20.71 -9.34
N SER A 17 -8.81 -19.55 -8.77
CA SER A 17 -9.77 -18.58 -8.23
C SER A 17 -10.75 -18.08 -9.30
N GLU A 18 -10.26 -17.72 -10.49
CA GLU A 18 -11.09 -17.31 -11.62
C GLU A 18 -12.05 -18.43 -12.08
N ASN A 19 -11.57 -19.67 -12.13
CA ASN A 19 -12.40 -20.81 -12.52
C ASN A 19 -13.49 -21.12 -11.49
N LEU A 20 -13.24 -20.92 -10.20
CA LEU A 20 -14.26 -21.01 -9.16
C LEU A 20 -15.29 -19.89 -9.29
N ARG A 21 -14.86 -18.64 -9.54
CA ARG A 21 -15.78 -17.51 -9.73
C ARG A 21 -16.75 -17.74 -10.88
N LYS A 22 -16.29 -18.33 -12.00
CA LYS A 22 -17.16 -18.71 -13.14
C LYS A 22 -18.25 -19.73 -12.78
N GLN A 23 -18.06 -20.48 -11.69
CA GLN A 23 -19.01 -21.45 -11.16
C GLN A 23 -19.86 -20.87 -10.00
N GLY A 24 -19.74 -19.58 -9.70
CA GLY A 24 -20.41 -18.96 -8.55
C GLY A 24 -19.79 -19.34 -7.20
N LYS A 25 -18.55 -19.85 -7.19
CA LYS A 25 -17.81 -20.28 -6.00
C LYS A 25 -16.69 -19.30 -5.65
N PHE A 26 -16.25 -19.35 -4.40
CA PHE A 26 -15.17 -18.52 -3.87
C PHE A 26 -14.05 -19.40 -3.30
N ILE A 27 -12.81 -19.09 -3.64
CA ILE A 27 -11.64 -19.87 -3.22
C ILE A 27 -11.50 -19.95 -1.69
N GLU A 28 -11.83 -18.88 -0.96
CA GLU A 28 -11.87 -18.85 0.51
C GLU A 28 -12.71 -20.00 1.09
N LYS A 29 -13.85 -20.33 0.47
CA LYS A 29 -14.75 -21.39 0.93
C LYS A 29 -14.32 -22.78 0.47
N GLU A 30 -13.77 -22.88 -0.72
CA GLU A 30 -13.43 -24.17 -1.35
C GLU A 30 -12.03 -24.66 -0.94
N SER A 31 -11.10 -23.75 -0.65
CA SER A 31 -9.74 -24.04 -0.20
C SER A 31 -9.13 -22.83 0.55
N PRO A 32 -9.40 -22.71 1.87
CA PRO A 32 -8.88 -21.61 2.69
C PRO A 32 -7.34 -21.47 2.64
N GLU A 33 -6.62 -22.60 2.57
CA GLU A 33 -5.15 -22.59 2.47
C GLU A 33 -4.67 -21.97 1.15
N SER A 34 -5.35 -22.29 0.05
CA SER A 34 -5.02 -21.75 -1.28
C SER A 34 -5.41 -20.27 -1.38
N ASP A 35 -6.50 -19.87 -0.74
CA ASP A 35 -6.90 -18.46 -0.62
C ASP A 35 -5.84 -17.67 0.15
N TRP A 36 -5.42 -18.15 1.31
CA TRP A 36 -4.39 -17.50 2.11
C TRP A 36 -3.04 -17.40 1.37
N GLU A 37 -2.65 -18.45 0.64
CA GLU A 37 -1.46 -18.41 -0.21
C GLU A 37 -1.59 -17.39 -1.35
N LEU A 38 -2.76 -17.32 -2.00
CA LEU A 38 -3.03 -16.34 -3.04
C LEU A 38 -2.98 -14.91 -2.49
N LEU A 39 -3.64 -14.64 -1.36
CA LEU A 39 -3.60 -13.35 -0.68
C LEU A 39 -2.17 -12.95 -0.33
N THR A 40 -1.36 -13.89 0.14
CA THR A 40 0.06 -13.66 0.44
C THR A 40 0.84 -13.23 -0.81
N TYR A 41 0.68 -13.92 -1.93
CA TYR A 41 1.35 -13.53 -3.17
C TYR A 41 0.84 -12.21 -3.74
N SER A 42 -0.48 -11.97 -3.70
CA SER A 42 -1.06 -10.68 -4.12
C SER A 42 -0.53 -9.53 -3.27
N ALA A 43 -0.39 -9.71 -1.95
CA ALA A 43 0.23 -8.71 -1.07
C ALA A 43 1.69 -8.44 -1.43
N MET A 44 2.48 -9.48 -1.73
CA MET A 44 3.87 -9.31 -2.19
C MET A 44 3.96 -8.54 -3.51
N VAL A 45 3.09 -8.85 -4.48
CA VAL A 45 3.02 -8.13 -5.76
C VAL A 45 2.58 -6.69 -5.56
N TYR A 46 1.62 -6.43 -4.67
CA TYR A 46 1.20 -5.08 -4.31
C TYR A 46 2.36 -4.29 -3.69
N SER A 47 3.13 -4.91 -2.79
CA SER A 47 4.31 -4.28 -2.21
C SER A 47 5.37 -3.94 -3.26
N GLN A 48 5.59 -4.85 -4.22
CA GLN A 48 6.49 -4.59 -5.35
C GLN A 48 6.00 -3.44 -6.22
N LEU A 49 4.70 -3.32 -6.46
CA LEU A 49 4.15 -2.20 -7.22
C LEU A 49 4.41 -0.87 -6.53
N ASN A 50 4.20 -0.79 -5.21
CA ASN A 50 4.55 0.40 -4.44
C ASN A 50 6.03 0.75 -4.58
N TRP A 51 6.90 -0.26 -4.50
CA TRP A 51 8.34 -0.10 -4.69
C TRP A 51 8.72 0.42 -6.08
N ASP A 52 8.10 -0.12 -7.13
CA ASP A 52 8.36 0.29 -8.52
C ASP A 52 8.01 1.76 -8.77
N ILE A 53 7.00 2.29 -8.06
CA ILE A 53 6.58 3.69 -8.15
C ILE A 53 7.02 4.55 -6.95
N LYS A 54 7.96 4.09 -6.13
CA LYS A 54 8.38 4.76 -4.89
C LYS A 54 8.77 6.23 -5.09
N ASP A 55 9.39 6.56 -6.22
CA ASP A 55 9.83 7.93 -6.52
C ASP A 55 8.64 8.89 -6.67
N GLN A 56 7.49 8.37 -7.13
CA GLN A 56 6.25 9.15 -7.21
C GLN A 56 5.68 9.42 -5.81
N TYR A 57 5.73 8.44 -4.90
CA TYR A 57 5.34 8.65 -3.49
C TYR A 57 6.25 9.69 -2.82
N LEU A 58 7.57 9.58 -3.02
CA LEU A 58 8.54 10.54 -2.49
C LEU A 58 8.30 11.96 -3.00
N GLU A 59 7.93 12.12 -4.28
CA GLU A 59 7.58 13.42 -4.83
C GLU A 59 6.32 14.02 -4.18
N ILE A 60 5.30 13.19 -3.93
CA ILE A 60 4.08 13.59 -3.23
C ILE A 60 4.41 14.04 -1.80
N PHE A 61 5.21 13.25 -1.08
CA PHE A 61 5.63 13.54 0.30
C PHE A 61 6.40 14.86 0.34
N LYS A 62 7.37 15.04 -0.56
CA LYS A 62 8.15 16.27 -0.68
C LYS A 62 7.28 17.49 -0.98
N LYS A 63 6.31 17.38 -1.91
CA LYS A 63 5.37 18.47 -2.21
C LYS A 63 4.53 18.83 -0.99
N PHE A 64 4.07 17.81 -0.25
CA PHE A 64 3.33 18.04 0.97
C PHE A 64 4.21 18.75 1.98
N LEU A 65 5.33 18.17 2.41
CA LEU A 65 6.26 18.75 3.40
C LEU A 65 6.70 20.19 3.07
N LEU A 66 6.89 20.53 1.79
CA LEU A 66 7.23 21.89 1.33
C LEU A 66 6.03 22.86 1.23
N ASN A 67 4.87 22.50 1.79
CA ASN A 67 3.62 23.26 1.72
C ASN A 67 3.15 23.58 0.28
N ARG A 68 3.52 22.75 -0.70
CA ARG A 68 3.11 22.94 -2.11
C ARG A 68 1.76 22.31 -2.43
N ILE A 69 1.30 21.39 -1.60
CA ILE A 69 -0.04 20.80 -1.65
C ILE A 69 -0.65 20.77 -0.25
N THR A 70 -1.98 20.80 -0.18
CA THR A 70 -2.75 20.67 1.07
C THR A 70 -2.85 19.22 1.50
N SER A 71 -3.24 18.96 2.76
CA SER A 71 -3.59 17.61 3.23
C SER A 71 -4.64 16.95 2.34
N ALA A 72 -5.67 17.69 1.92
CA ALA A 72 -6.70 17.18 1.00
C ALA A 72 -6.10 16.58 -0.28
N ARG A 73 -5.25 17.37 -0.95
CA ARG A 73 -4.65 16.96 -2.22
C ARG A 73 -3.62 15.85 -2.01
N PHE A 74 -2.93 15.86 -0.89
CA PHE A 74 -2.04 14.77 -0.48
C PHE A 74 -2.81 13.44 -0.36
N CYS A 75 -3.92 13.41 0.38
CA CYS A 75 -4.76 12.22 0.54
C CYS A 75 -5.29 11.71 -0.79
N GLU A 76 -5.83 12.60 -1.64
CA GLU A 76 -6.31 12.25 -2.98
C GLU A 76 -5.22 11.55 -3.81
N LEU A 77 -4.01 12.11 -3.85
CA LEU A 77 -2.92 11.57 -4.65
C LEU A 77 -2.48 10.19 -4.16
N LEU A 78 -2.44 9.95 -2.84
CA LEU A 78 -2.11 8.63 -2.30
C LEU A 78 -3.20 7.59 -2.60
N GLN A 79 -4.47 7.99 -2.47
CA GLN A 79 -5.60 7.13 -2.80
C GLN A 79 -5.60 6.75 -4.29
N GLU A 80 -5.32 7.70 -5.18
CA GLU A 80 -5.18 7.44 -6.63
C GLU A 80 -4.11 6.35 -6.89
N LYS A 81 -2.95 6.42 -6.22
CA LYS A 81 -1.89 5.40 -6.36
C LYS A 81 -2.33 4.04 -5.83
N ARG A 82 -2.96 4.00 -4.66
CA ARG A 82 -3.49 2.76 -4.06
C ARG A 82 -4.49 2.08 -4.99
N GLU A 83 -5.42 2.83 -5.56
CA GLU A 83 -6.44 2.29 -6.47
C GLU A 83 -5.83 1.75 -7.78
N LEU A 84 -4.84 2.43 -8.33
CA LEU A 84 -4.11 1.97 -9.50
C LEU A 84 -3.37 0.65 -9.20
N ASN A 85 -2.66 0.58 -8.07
CA ASN A 85 -1.93 -0.63 -7.68
C ASN A 85 -2.87 -1.79 -7.38
N ASN A 86 -4.01 -1.57 -6.71
CA ASN A 86 -5.03 -2.61 -6.49
C ASN A 86 -5.54 -3.21 -7.79
N LYS A 87 -5.78 -2.38 -8.83
CA LYS A 87 -6.24 -2.85 -10.15
C LYS A 87 -5.18 -3.68 -10.90
N LEU A 88 -3.90 -3.47 -10.58
CA LEU A 88 -2.76 -4.10 -11.23
C LEU A 88 -2.28 -5.36 -10.50
N ALA A 89 -2.37 -5.40 -9.18
CA ALA A 89 -1.80 -6.46 -8.35
C ALA A 89 -2.31 -7.86 -8.72
N ASP A 90 -3.61 -8.01 -8.95
CA ASP A 90 -4.24 -9.29 -9.31
C ASP A 90 -3.92 -9.75 -10.75
N LYS A 91 -3.33 -8.88 -11.57
CA LYS A 91 -3.01 -9.16 -12.98
C LYS A 91 -1.52 -9.35 -13.21
N LEU A 92 -0.71 -8.69 -12.39
CA LEU A 92 0.73 -8.66 -12.57
C LEU A 92 1.41 -9.85 -11.91
N GLN A 93 2.54 -10.21 -12.50
CA GLN A 93 3.36 -11.31 -12.06
C GLN A 93 4.81 -10.88 -12.19
N TYR A 94 5.50 -10.80 -11.07
CA TYR A 94 6.92 -10.54 -11.04
C TYR A 94 7.71 -11.84 -11.14
N ASP A 95 8.96 -11.79 -11.58
CA ASP A 95 9.87 -12.94 -11.46
C ASP A 95 10.57 -12.93 -10.10
N ILE A 96 10.86 -11.74 -9.57
CA ILE A 96 11.52 -11.50 -8.29
C ILE A 96 10.82 -10.32 -7.61
N ILE A 97 10.59 -10.43 -6.31
CA ILE A 97 10.13 -9.34 -5.45
C ILE A 97 11.35 -8.77 -4.72
N HIS A 98 11.48 -7.46 -4.74
CA HIS A 98 12.55 -6.73 -4.08
C HIS A 98 12.38 -6.86 -2.56
N GLU A 99 13.45 -7.17 -1.83
CA GLU A 99 13.38 -7.43 -0.38
C GLU A 99 12.85 -6.22 0.41
N LYS A 100 13.21 -5.01 -0.02
CA LYS A 100 12.78 -3.75 0.58
C LYS A 100 11.33 -3.36 0.27
N ALA A 101 10.66 -4.05 -0.66
CA ALA A 101 9.30 -3.69 -1.09
C ALA A 101 8.29 -3.79 0.06
N THR A 102 8.43 -4.79 0.92
CA THR A 102 7.59 -4.96 2.11
C THR A 102 7.79 -3.81 3.09
N ASN A 103 9.04 -3.51 3.47
CA ASN A 103 9.35 -2.41 4.39
C ASN A 103 8.82 -1.06 3.87
N PHE A 104 8.98 -0.80 2.57
CA PHE A 104 8.44 0.40 1.95
C PHE A 104 6.92 0.46 2.03
N THR A 105 6.23 -0.67 1.84
CA THR A 105 4.76 -0.74 1.92
C THR A 105 4.27 -0.58 3.35
N ASP A 106 4.99 -1.11 4.33
CA ASP A 106 4.68 -0.91 5.75
C ASP A 106 4.73 0.58 6.12
N PHE A 107 5.75 1.31 5.63
CA PHE A 107 5.82 2.76 5.79
C PHE A 107 4.64 3.51 5.15
N LEU A 108 4.13 3.05 4.01
CA LEU A 108 2.91 3.61 3.43
C LEU A 108 1.66 3.28 4.28
N GLY A 109 1.66 2.13 4.96
CA GLY A 109 0.62 1.74 5.91
C GLY A 109 0.54 2.70 7.10
N ASP A 110 1.70 3.06 7.67
CA ASP A 110 1.79 4.06 8.75
C ASP A 110 1.16 5.39 8.31
N VAL A 111 1.50 5.87 7.10
CA VAL A 111 0.94 7.09 6.52
C VAL A 111 -0.58 7.00 6.30
N SER A 112 -1.08 5.82 5.93
CA SER A 112 -2.52 5.60 5.67
C SER A 112 -3.37 5.85 6.89
N ILE A 113 -2.92 5.38 8.05
CA ILE A 113 -3.63 5.56 9.32
C ILE A 113 -3.73 7.04 9.66
N SER A 114 -2.62 7.77 9.52
CA SER A 114 -2.50 9.18 9.87
C SER A 114 -3.41 10.08 9.04
N TYR A 115 -3.48 9.86 7.71
CA TYR A 115 -4.28 10.74 6.88
C TYR A 115 -5.78 10.44 6.94
N GLU A 116 -6.19 9.21 7.27
CA GLU A 116 -7.61 8.83 7.46
C GLU A 116 -8.26 9.58 8.62
N VAL A 117 -7.48 9.95 9.64
CA VAL A 117 -7.92 10.69 10.83
C VAL A 117 -7.51 12.17 10.78
N CYS A 118 -7.02 12.67 9.65
CA CYS A 118 -6.64 14.07 9.53
C CYS A 118 -7.88 14.97 9.36
N ASP A 119 -8.17 15.79 10.37
CA ASP A 119 -9.21 16.81 10.33
C ASP A 119 -8.59 18.22 10.23
N ARG A 120 -9.13 19.00 9.30
CA ARG A 120 -8.75 20.39 9.03
C ARG A 120 -9.55 21.39 9.86
N ASN A 121 -10.53 20.94 10.63
CA ASN A 121 -11.29 21.81 11.53
C ASN A 121 -10.39 22.39 12.64
N PRO A 122 -10.74 23.56 13.20
CA PRO A 122 -10.09 24.08 14.39
C PRO A 122 -10.09 23.05 15.52
N ALA A 123 -9.07 23.07 16.39
CA ALA A 123 -8.95 22.11 17.49
C ALA A 123 -10.21 22.03 18.39
N SER A 124 -10.96 23.13 18.52
CA SER A 124 -12.23 23.18 19.25
C SER A 124 -13.37 22.39 18.61
N CYS A 125 -13.24 22.00 17.35
CA CYS A 125 -14.26 21.35 16.54
C CYS A 125 -13.84 19.96 16.04
N ARG A 126 -12.59 19.54 16.29
CA ARG A 126 -12.07 18.21 15.91
C ARG A 126 -12.63 17.11 16.82
N SER A 127 -12.85 15.92 16.27
CA SER A 127 -13.24 14.77 17.08
C SER A 127 -12.06 14.28 17.91
N PRO A 128 -12.31 13.67 19.08
CA PRO A 128 -11.25 12.98 19.82
C PRO A 128 -10.59 11.91 18.95
N GLY A 129 -9.28 12.02 18.73
CA GLY A 129 -8.51 11.12 17.87
C GLY A 129 -8.15 11.70 16.50
N ASP A 130 -8.77 12.80 16.07
CA ASP A 130 -8.43 13.46 14.81
C ASP A 130 -7.15 14.29 14.93
N ILE A 131 -6.23 14.10 13.99
CA ILE A 131 -4.97 14.86 13.93
C ILE A 131 -5.11 16.10 13.04
N SER A 132 -4.37 17.14 13.39
CA SER A 132 -4.24 18.34 12.58
C SER A 132 -3.34 18.10 11.36
N GLU A 133 -3.42 18.99 10.37
CA GLU A 133 -2.49 18.95 9.24
C GLU A 133 -1.01 19.12 9.68
N SER A 134 -0.74 19.86 10.75
CA SER A 134 0.63 19.96 11.30
C SER A 134 1.12 18.66 11.91
N GLU A 135 0.25 17.94 12.62
CA GLU A 135 0.56 16.62 13.19
C GLU A 135 0.80 15.60 12.06
N LEU A 136 -0.07 15.60 11.05
CA LEU A 136 0.12 14.78 9.84
C LEU A 136 1.47 15.08 9.18
N ARG A 137 1.86 16.35 9.02
CA ARG A 137 3.15 16.71 8.41
C ARG A 137 4.34 16.15 9.18
N ASN A 138 4.32 16.22 10.50
CA ASN A 138 5.40 15.67 11.33
C ASN A 138 5.52 14.15 11.13
N GLU A 139 4.38 13.44 11.08
CA GLU A 139 4.37 12.00 10.83
C GLU A 139 4.87 11.66 9.41
N ILE A 140 4.47 12.43 8.39
CA ILE A 140 5.00 12.26 7.02
C ILE A 140 6.51 12.53 6.98
N GLU A 141 7.00 13.51 7.73
CA GLU A 141 8.44 13.79 7.80
C GLU A 141 9.22 12.62 8.40
N GLU A 142 8.74 12.05 9.51
CA GLU A 142 9.34 10.87 10.12
C GLU A 142 9.36 9.67 9.16
N VAL A 143 8.24 9.41 8.48
CA VAL A 143 8.17 8.34 7.48
C VAL A 143 9.09 8.61 6.30
N TYR A 144 9.15 9.85 5.81
CA TYR A 144 10.04 10.24 4.72
C TYR A 144 11.50 9.97 5.06
N LEU A 145 11.94 10.30 6.28
CA LEU A 145 13.30 10.01 6.76
C LEU A 145 13.56 8.50 6.85
N LYS A 146 12.60 7.71 7.34
CA LYS A 146 12.71 6.23 7.38
C LYS A 146 12.88 5.65 5.98
N ILE A 147 12.12 6.15 5.00
CA ILE A 147 12.24 5.74 3.59
C ILE A 147 13.60 6.13 3.03
N GLN A 148 14.07 7.35 3.27
CA GLN A 148 15.39 7.78 2.80
C GLN A 148 16.50 6.85 3.30
N LYS A 149 16.48 6.52 4.59
CA LYS A 149 17.42 5.55 5.17
C LYS A 149 17.33 4.18 4.50
N LEU A 150 16.12 3.67 4.27
CA LEU A 150 15.90 2.41 3.56
C LEU A 150 16.51 2.43 2.14
N LEU A 151 16.54 3.57 1.46
CA LEU A 151 17.07 3.71 0.11
C LEU A 151 18.60 3.87 0.04
N GLU A 152 19.22 4.31 1.13
CA GLU A 152 20.68 4.48 1.24
C GLU A 152 21.41 3.18 1.60
N GLU A 153 20.71 2.21 2.22
CA GLU A 153 21.19 0.85 2.52
C GLU A 153 21.40 -0.01 1.27
#